data_AF-A0ABF7PXP3-F1
#
_entry.id   AF-A0ABF7PXP3-F1
#
_cell.length_a   1.000
_cell.length_b   1.000
_cell.length_c   1.000
_cell.angle_alpha   90.00
_cell.angle_beta   90.00
_cell.angle_gamma   90.00
#
_symmetry.space_group_name_H-M   'P 1'
#
loop_
_entity.id
_entity.type
_entity.pdbx_description
1 polymer ?
#
loop_
_entity_poly.entity_id
_entity_poly.type
_entity_poly.pdbx_seq_one_letter_code
_entity_poly.pdbx_strand_id
1 'polypeptide(L)'
;MNSEQQRALLLQMADLMEAGLKTQTEPVPETEREFAGILDELRKLDPNDIKAKLVISGFVDHPYGPDKQRCMECMYYLVHREWCDLPELAVPVKADWWCRLWRI
;
A
#
# COMPACT_ATOMS: atom_id res chain seq x y z
N MET A 1 -7.70 13.34 8.70
CA MET A 1 -7.25 12.36 9.71
C MET A 1 -6.23 13.05 10.61
N ASN A 2 -6.39 12.94 11.93
CA ASN A 2 -5.42 13.51 12.87
C ASN A 2 -4.22 12.54 13.10
N SER A 3 -3.19 12.98 13.81
CA SER A 3 -1.96 12.19 14.02
C SER A 3 -2.21 10.89 14.81
N GLU A 4 -3.14 10.89 15.76
CA GLU A 4 -3.47 9.70 16.56
C GLU A 4 -4.18 8.63 15.72
N GLN A 5 -5.17 9.02 14.93
CA GLN A 5 -5.88 8.13 14.01
C GLN A 5 -4.91 7.53 12.98
N GLN A 6 -4.00 8.33 12.43
CA GLN A 6 -2.98 7.84 11.50
C GLN A 6 -2.09 6.81 12.17
N ARG A 7 -1.61 7.07 13.39
CA ARG A 7 -0.78 6.12 14.14
C ARG A 7 -1.52 4.82 14.44
N ALA A 8 -2.78 4.90 14.86
CA ALA A 8 -3.61 3.72 15.12
C ALA A 8 -3.80 2.88 13.85
N LEU A 9 -4.07 3.53 12.71
CA LEU A 9 -4.21 2.85 11.43
C LEU A 9 -2.89 2.20 10.97
N LEU A 10 -1.76 2.87 11.14
CA LEU A 10 -0.45 2.29 10.83
C LEU A 10 -0.17 1.03 11.65
N LEU A 11 -0.46 1.08 12.96
CA LEU A 11 -0.31 -0.08 13.85
C LEU A 11 -1.23 -1.22 13.41
N GLN A 12 -2.50 -0.94 13.12
CA GLN A 12 -3.43 -1.94 12.62
C GLN A 12 -2.93 -2.60 11.32
N MET A 13 -2.40 -1.81 10.38
CA MET A 13 -1.84 -2.35 9.13
C MET A 13 -0.60 -3.20 9.38
N ALA A 14 0.29 -2.75 10.26
CA ALA A 14 1.50 -3.48 10.63
C ALA A 14 1.15 -4.83 11.30
N ASP A 15 0.24 -4.82 12.27
CA ASP A 15 -0.21 -6.01 12.98
C ASP A 15 -0.81 -7.05 12.02
N LEU A 16 -1.58 -6.59 11.01
CA LEU A 16 -2.14 -7.48 9.99
C LEU A 16 -1.04 -8.16 9.15
N MET A 17 0.00 -7.42 8.74
CA MET A 17 1.09 -7.99 7.95
C MET A 17 1.99 -8.90 8.79
N GLU A 18 2.30 -8.52 10.03
CA GLU A 18 3.06 -9.36 10.97
C GLU A 18 2.31 -10.65 11.31
N ALA A 19 0.97 -10.61 11.38
CA ALA A 19 0.13 -11.80 11.52
C ALA A 19 0.10 -12.70 10.26
N GLY A 20 0.85 -12.36 9.21
CA GLY A 20 0.99 -13.17 8.00
C GLY A 20 -0.14 -12.96 6.98
N LEU A 21 -0.72 -11.76 6.91
CA LEU A 21 -1.70 -11.43 5.88
C LEU A 21 -1.13 -11.70 4.48
N LYS A 22 -1.74 -12.63 3.75
CA LYS A 22 -1.38 -12.92 2.35
C LYS A 22 -1.97 -11.87 1.43
N THR A 23 -1.12 -11.10 0.77
CA THR A 23 -1.49 -10.07 -0.20
C THR A 23 -1.12 -10.51 -1.63
N GLN A 24 -1.71 -9.86 -2.64
CA GLN A 24 -1.50 -10.21 -4.04
C GLN A 24 -0.30 -9.46 -4.63
N THR A 25 0.94 -9.83 -4.26
CA THR A 25 2.14 -9.12 -4.77
C THR A 25 2.31 -9.23 -6.29
N GLU A 26 1.81 -10.32 -6.90
CA GLU A 26 1.88 -10.58 -8.34
C GLU A 26 0.48 -10.81 -8.95
N PRO A 27 0.28 -10.47 -10.24
CA PRO A 27 1.23 -9.80 -11.12
C PRO A 27 1.40 -8.31 -10.77
N VAL A 28 2.61 -7.78 -10.99
CA VAL A 28 2.85 -6.33 -10.93
C VAL A 28 2.32 -5.73 -12.24
N PRO A 29 1.47 -4.68 -12.20
CA PRO A 29 0.94 -4.07 -13.42
C PRO A 29 2.06 -3.47 -14.26
N GLU A 30 2.25 -3.98 -15.47
CA GLU A 30 3.26 -3.51 -16.43
C GLU A 30 2.68 -2.39 -17.32
N THR A 31 1.37 -2.38 -17.51
CA THR A 31 0.68 -1.38 -18.34
C THR A 31 -0.17 -0.43 -17.51
N GLU A 32 -0.42 0.77 -18.02
CA GLU A 32 -1.37 1.72 -17.42
C GLU A 32 -2.78 1.13 -17.30
N ARG A 33 -3.17 0.26 -18.23
CA ARG A 33 -4.48 -0.41 -18.22
C ARG A 33 -4.61 -1.38 -17.05
N GLU A 34 -3.58 -2.17 -16.77
CA GLU A 34 -3.56 -3.09 -15.63
C GLU A 34 -3.53 -2.31 -14.31
N PHE A 35 -2.73 -1.25 -14.25
CA PHE A 35 -2.69 -0.36 -13.09
C PHE A 35 -4.06 0.25 -12.81
N ALA A 36 -4.71 0.85 -13.82
CA ALA A 36 -6.06 1.40 -13.70
C ALA A 36 -7.10 0.35 -13.30
N GLY A 37 -6.98 -0.90 -13.79
CA GLY A 37 -7.84 -2.00 -13.38
C GLY A 37 -7.78 -2.29 -11.88
N ILE A 38 -6.58 -2.29 -11.29
CA ILE A 38 -6.41 -2.46 -9.83
C ILE A 38 -6.97 -1.26 -9.07
N LEU A 39 -6.79 -0.03 -9.58
CA LEU A 39 -7.42 1.16 -8.96
C LEU A 39 -8.95 1.04 -8.96
N ASP A 40 -9.54 0.58 -10.05
CA ASP A 40 -10.99 0.39 -10.14
C ASP A 40 -11.51 -0.70 -9.20
N GLU A 41 -10.71 -1.71 -8.89
CA GLU A 41 -11.02 -2.67 -7.81
C GLU A 41 -10.98 -2.01 -6.44
N LEU A 42 -9.94 -1.23 -6.15
CA LEU A 42 -9.81 -0.52 -4.88
C LEU A 42 -10.95 0.49 -4.65
N ARG A 43 -11.40 1.18 -5.70
CA ARG A 43 -12.52 2.13 -5.65
C ARG A 43 -13.87 1.50 -5.29
N LYS A 44 -14.04 0.19 -5.52
CA LYS A 44 -15.26 -0.55 -5.19
C LYS A 44 -15.29 -1.01 -3.74
N LEU A 45 -14.16 -0.97 -3.03
CA LEU A 45 -14.09 -1.36 -1.63
C LEU A 45 -14.76 -0.34 -0.72
N ASP A 46 -15.19 -0.79 0.45
CA ASP A 46 -15.51 0.12 1.55
C ASP A 46 -14.23 0.92 1.91
N PRO A 47 -14.30 2.26 2.04
CA PRO A 47 -13.15 3.07 2.42
C PRO A 47 -12.47 2.64 3.72
N ASN A 48 -13.21 1.99 4.63
CA ASN A 48 -12.72 1.49 5.92
C ASN A 48 -12.25 0.03 5.87
N ASP A 49 -12.39 -0.69 4.75
CA ASP A 49 -11.89 -2.07 4.62
C ASP A 49 -10.38 -2.06 4.31
N ILE A 50 -9.62 -1.80 5.36
CA ILE A 50 -8.16 -1.74 5.31
C ILE A 50 -7.58 -3.09 4.87
N LYS A 51 -8.15 -4.21 5.33
CA LYS A 51 -7.64 -5.53 5.01
C LYS A 51 -7.78 -5.80 3.51
N ALA A 52 -8.94 -5.55 2.92
CA ALA A 52 -9.12 -5.73 1.47
C ALA A 52 -8.20 -4.79 0.67
N LYS A 53 -8.05 -3.53 1.10
CA LYS A 53 -7.10 -2.60 0.48
C LYS A 53 -5.68 -3.15 0.48
N LEU A 54 -5.19 -3.65 1.63
CA LEU A 54 -3.86 -4.25 1.75
C LEU A 54 -3.68 -5.46 0.81
N VAL A 55 -4.69 -6.32 0.72
CA VAL A 55 -4.65 -7.51 -0.14
C VAL A 55 -4.62 -7.15 -1.61
N ILE A 56 -5.51 -6.26 -2.07
CA ILE A 56 -5.62 -5.88 -3.49
C ILE A 56 -4.46 -5.01 -3.94
N SER A 57 -3.92 -4.14 -3.09
CA SER A 57 -2.71 -3.38 -3.46
C SER A 57 -1.43 -4.17 -3.31
N GLY A 58 -1.46 -5.38 -2.74
CA GLY A 58 -0.29 -6.25 -2.64
C GLY A 58 0.74 -5.75 -1.64
N PHE A 59 0.30 -5.17 -0.51
CA PHE A 59 1.25 -4.64 0.49
C PHE A 59 2.07 -5.76 1.14
N VAL A 60 3.35 -5.48 1.35
CA VAL A 60 4.26 -6.25 2.19
C VAL A 60 5.07 -5.29 3.07
N ASP A 61 5.47 -5.78 4.23
CA ASP A 61 6.15 -5.02 5.27
C ASP A 61 7.69 -4.97 5.10
N HIS A 62 8.18 -5.41 3.95
CA HIS A 62 9.60 -5.51 3.61
C HIS A 62 9.84 -5.13 2.14
N PRO A 63 11.08 -4.80 1.75
CA PRO A 63 11.42 -4.49 0.36
C PRO A 63 11.16 -5.69 -0.56
N TYR A 64 10.66 -5.43 -1.77
CA TYR A 64 10.23 -6.48 -2.70
C TYR A 64 10.91 -6.37 -4.08
N GLY A 65 11.03 -7.51 -4.77
CA GLY A 65 11.63 -7.60 -6.11
C GLY A 65 13.17 -7.61 -6.12
N PRO A 66 13.78 -7.77 -7.32
CA PRO A 66 15.24 -7.86 -7.48
C PRO A 66 15.96 -6.59 -7.02
N ASP A 67 15.32 -5.43 -7.21
CA ASP A 67 15.87 -4.12 -6.85
C ASP A 67 15.56 -3.72 -5.40
N LYS A 68 14.89 -4.58 -4.62
CA LYS A 68 14.45 -4.29 -3.25
C LYS A 68 13.71 -2.95 -3.16
N GLN A 69 12.73 -2.78 -4.04
CA GLN A 69 11.93 -1.56 -4.13
C GLN A 69 11.19 -1.31 -2.82
N ARG A 70 11.07 -0.03 -2.45
CA ARG A 70 10.44 0.41 -1.21
C ARG A 70 9.49 1.57 -1.43
N CYS A 71 8.54 1.75 -0.52
CA CYS A 71 7.65 2.90 -0.48
C CYS A 71 8.44 4.20 -0.47
N MET A 72 9.59 4.28 0.21
CA MET A 72 10.41 5.50 0.20
C MET A 72 10.92 5.96 -1.17
N GLU A 73 10.99 5.06 -2.15
CA GLU A 73 11.36 5.36 -3.54
C GLU A 73 10.14 5.56 -4.45
N CYS A 74 8.92 5.35 -3.93
CA CYS A 74 7.68 5.45 -4.68
C CYS A 74 7.24 6.92 -4.84
N MET A 75 6.74 7.29 -6.02
CA MET A 75 6.25 8.64 -6.31
C MET A 75 5.09 9.09 -5.39
N TYR A 76 4.34 8.15 -4.81
CA TYR A 76 3.20 8.43 -3.92
C TYR A 76 3.59 8.54 -2.45
N TYR A 77 4.86 8.34 -2.08
CA TYR A 77 5.27 8.36 -0.68
C TYR A 77 5.62 9.77 -0.19
N LEU A 78 4.94 10.21 0.87
CA LEU A 78 5.22 11.48 1.52
C LEU A 78 6.12 11.27 2.74
N VAL A 79 7.40 11.56 2.59
CA VAL A 79 8.47 11.32 3.58
C VAL A 79 8.14 11.88 4.97
N HIS A 80 7.66 13.12 5.06
CA HIS A 80 7.40 13.77 6.36
C HIS A 80 6.20 13.19 7.12
N ARG A 81 5.34 12.44 6.44
CA ARG A 81 4.09 11.93 7.00
C ARG A 81 4.04 10.40 7.10
N GLU A 82 5.01 9.70 6.49
CA GLU A 82 4.97 8.24 6.34
C GLU A 82 3.63 7.79 5.73
N TRP A 83 3.34 8.31 4.54
CA TRP A 83 2.01 8.28 3.95
C TRP A 83 2.04 7.93 2.46
N CYS A 84 1.11 7.07 2.02
CA CYS A 84 0.85 6.81 0.62
C CYS A 84 -0.28 7.74 0.14
N ASP A 85 0.05 8.66 -0.77
CA ASP A 85 -0.86 9.66 -1.32
C ASP A 85 -1.60 9.20 -2.58
N LEU A 86 -1.55 7.90 -2.89
CA LEU A 86 -2.41 7.33 -3.93
C LEU A 86 -3.87 7.44 -3.47
N PRO A 87 -4.76 8.15 -4.20
CA PRO A 87 -6.10 8.48 -3.71
C PRO A 87 -6.96 7.28 -3.29
N GLU A 88 -6.84 6.15 -4.01
CA GLU A 88 -7.56 4.92 -3.74
C GLU A 88 -7.12 4.24 -2.44
N LEU A 89 -5.87 4.48 -2.02
CA LEU A 89 -5.28 3.95 -0.81
C LEU A 89 -5.41 4.95 0.32
N ALA A 90 -4.72 6.09 0.21
CA ALA A 90 -4.70 7.16 1.21
C ALA A 90 -4.50 6.60 2.63
N VAL A 91 -3.40 5.88 2.85
CA VAL A 91 -3.07 5.16 4.09
C VAL A 91 -1.66 5.48 4.57
N PRO A 92 -1.39 5.35 5.89
CA PRO A 92 -0.04 5.43 6.41
C PRO A 92 0.78 4.19 6.02
N VAL A 93 2.05 4.38 5.68
CA VAL A 93 2.96 3.30 5.26
C VAL A 93 4.37 3.60 5.77
N LYS A 94 5.13 2.55 6.11
CA LYS A 94 6.54 2.72 6.49
C LYS A 94 7.44 2.84 5.25
N ALA A 95 8.58 3.48 5.43
CA ALA A 95 9.59 3.68 4.38
C ALA A 95 9.99 2.37 3.67
N ASP A 96 10.21 1.29 4.43
CA ASP A 96 10.71 -0.01 3.93
C ASP A 96 9.61 -0.99 3.46
N TRP A 97 8.34 -0.55 3.44
CA TRP A 97 7.25 -1.37 2.90
C TRP A 97 7.25 -1.35 1.37
N TRP A 98 6.41 -2.18 0.75
CA TRP A 98 6.19 -2.17 -0.69
C TRP A 98 4.75 -2.56 -1.02
N CYS A 99 4.25 -2.15 -2.19
CA CYS A 99 2.97 -2.62 -2.74
C CYS A 99 3.08 -2.79 -4.26
N ARG A 100 2.22 -3.59 -4.87
CA ARG A 100 2.26 -3.83 -6.33
C ARG A 100 1.91 -2.61 -7.18
N LEU A 101 1.38 -1.55 -6.55
CA LEU A 101 1.11 -0.26 -7.19
C LEU A 101 2.31 0.70 -7.13
N TRP A 102 3.49 0.21 -6.76
CA TRP A 102 4.72 0.99 -6.74
C TRP A 102 5.07 1.56 -8.13
N ARG A 103 5.49 2.83 -8.15
CA ARG A 103 5.85 3.61 -9.34
C ARG A 103 6.94 4.63 -9.01
N ILE A 104 7.76 4.97 -10.00
CA ILE A 104 8.77 6.03 -9.96
C ILE A 104 8.48 7.09 -11.03
#